data_AF-A0AAD7NA97-F1
#
_entry.id   AF-A0AAD7NA97-F1
#
_cell.length_a   1.000
_cell.length_b   1.000
_cell.length_c   1.000
_cell.angle_alpha   90.00
_cell.angle_beta   90.00
_cell.angle_gamma   90.00
#
_symmetry.space_group_name_H-M   'P 1'
#
loop_
_entity.id
_entity.type
_entity.pdbx_description
1 polymer ?
#
loop_
_entity_poly.entity_id
_entity_poly.type
_entity_poly.pdbx_seq_one_letter_code
_entity_poly.pdbx_strand_id
1 'polypeptide(L)'
;MVGALIYNDGQGKENNDESGDEEGGQGWKTKKQKTFEPSEEEVEQNELIKKINTEWKCQDRTCRHFVCFPDHVTGKHVSVTHFHSATWAAAIQGQNINEDGTPVDIKTAPDDKLFDYQAPDAADIALIRSELSAWE
;
A
#
# COMPACT_ATOMS: atom_id res chain seq x y z
N MET A 1 45.14 -7.37 12.63
CA MET A 1 44.68 -6.15 13.33
C MET A 1 43.28 -6.45 13.85
N VAL A 2 43.13 -6.55 15.16
CA VAL A 2 41.86 -6.75 15.86
C VAL A 2 41.45 -5.38 16.42
N GLY A 3 40.30 -4.86 15.97
CA GLY A 3 39.71 -3.61 16.47
C GLY A 3 38.46 -3.93 17.28
N ALA A 4 38.49 -3.57 18.56
CA ALA A 4 37.45 -3.83 19.56
C ALA A 4 36.30 -2.81 19.51
N LEU A 5 35.14 -3.25 20.01
CA LEU A 5 33.89 -2.51 20.27
C LEU A 5 34.06 -1.43 21.36
N ILE A 6 33.36 -0.29 21.23
CA ILE A 6 32.85 0.50 22.36
C ILE A 6 31.46 1.06 22.01
N TYR A 7 30.44 0.63 22.77
CA TYR A 7 29.11 1.26 22.88
C TYR A 7 29.21 2.44 23.86
N ASN A 8 28.57 3.57 23.56
CA ASN A 8 28.37 4.65 24.52
C ASN A 8 26.88 4.81 24.85
N ASP A 9 26.56 4.40 26.07
CA ASP A 9 25.39 4.78 26.86
C ASP A 9 25.55 6.24 27.33
N GLY A 10 24.47 7.03 27.30
CA GLY A 10 24.47 8.43 27.69
C GLY A 10 23.24 8.78 28.49
N GLN A 11 23.20 8.35 29.76
CA GLN A 11 22.27 8.84 30.77
C GLN A 11 22.54 10.30 31.17
N GLY A 12 21.46 11.00 31.53
CA GLY A 12 21.44 11.89 32.70
C GLY A 12 21.58 13.39 32.45
N LYS A 13 20.47 14.12 32.63
CA LYS A 13 20.53 15.47 33.19
C LYS A 13 19.32 15.77 34.06
N GLU A 14 19.56 15.73 35.35
CA GLU A 14 18.69 16.17 36.46
C GLU A 14 18.74 17.70 36.57
N ASN A 15 17.63 18.32 36.99
CA ASN A 15 17.46 19.61 37.70
C ASN A 15 15.95 19.72 38.01
N ASN A 16 15.43 19.34 39.18
CA ASN A 16 15.46 19.95 40.53
C ASN A 16 14.64 21.25 40.68
N ASP A 17 13.54 21.11 41.42
CA ASP A 17 12.73 22.02 42.28
C ASP A 17 12.33 23.45 41.86
N GLU A 18 11.04 23.79 41.91
CA GLU A 18 10.43 24.43 43.10
C GLU A 18 8.91 24.72 42.87
N SER A 19 8.11 24.57 43.92
CA SER A 19 6.65 24.67 43.96
C SER A 19 6.09 26.06 43.62
N GLY A 20 4.90 26.09 43.01
CA GLY A 20 4.07 27.30 42.87
C GLY A 20 2.64 26.94 42.52
N ASP A 21 1.75 27.17 43.48
CA ASP A 21 0.30 26.95 43.47
C ASP A 21 -0.45 27.91 42.53
N GLU A 22 -1.67 27.50 42.18
CA GLU A 22 -2.80 28.27 41.64
C GLU A 22 -2.94 28.58 40.13
N GLU A 23 -4.14 28.19 39.69
CA GLU A 23 -5.04 28.78 38.67
C GLU A 23 -4.69 28.80 37.17
N GLY A 24 -5.61 28.19 36.42
CA GLY A 24 -6.09 28.78 35.17
C GLY A 24 -5.33 28.39 33.92
N GLY A 25 -5.66 27.24 33.33
CA GLY A 25 -5.21 26.95 31.98
C GLY A 25 -5.93 25.74 31.39
N GLN A 26 -6.74 25.97 30.37
CA GLN A 26 -7.36 24.94 29.54
C GLN A 26 -6.26 24.10 28.89
N GLY A 27 -5.82 23.05 29.58
CA GLY A 27 -4.86 22.09 29.06
C GLY A 27 -5.50 21.28 27.95
N TRP A 28 -5.15 21.59 26.70
CA TRP A 28 -5.39 20.69 25.57
C TRP A 28 -4.90 19.30 25.95
N LYS A 29 -5.85 18.38 26.10
CA LYS A 29 -5.56 16.97 26.34
C LYS A 29 -4.90 16.46 25.07
N THR A 30 -3.57 16.45 25.02
CA THR A 30 -2.81 15.74 23.98
C THR A 30 -3.21 14.28 24.08
N LYS A 31 -4.10 13.85 23.19
CA LYS A 31 -4.46 12.45 23.04
C LYS A 31 -3.17 11.71 22.72
N LYS A 32 -2.67 10.90 23.66
CA LYS A 32 -1.56 9.98 23.41
C LYS A 32 -1.95 9.14 22.19
N GLN A 33 -1.28 9.35 21.06
CA GLN A 33 -1.41 8.44 19.93
C GLN A 33 -0.89 7.09 20.41
N LYS A 34 -1.77 6.08 20.38
CA LYS A 34 -1.36 4.71 20.64
C LYS A 34 -0.46 4.32 19.47
N THR A 35 0.83 4.17 19.72
CA THR A 35 1.75 3.56 18.77
C THR A 35 1.24 2.15 18.52
N PHE A 36 0.67 1.93 17.34
CA PHE A 36 0.36 0.60 16.86
C PHE A 36 1.64 0.09 16.22
N GLU A 37 2.28 -0.90 16.85
CA GLU A 37 3.34 -1.65 16.21
C GLU A 37 2.68 -2.65 15.24
N PRO A 38 3.02 -2.60 13.94
CA PRO A 38 2.51 -3.58 12.97
C PRO A 38 2.89 -5.00 13.38
N SER A 39 2.01 -5.96 13.14
CA SER A 39 2.36 -7.37 13.31
C SER A 39 3.39 -7.81 12.26
N GLU A 40 4.11 -8.90 12.52
CA GLU A 40 5.04 -9.49 11.56
C GLU A 40 4.35 -9.82 10.22
N GLU A 41 3.13 -10.37 10.29
CA GLU A 41 2.29 -10.68 9.13
C GLU A 41 1.93 -9.42 8.31
N GLU A 42 1.61 -8.31 8.97
CA GLU A 42 1.34 -7.03 8.31
C GLU A 42 2.60 -6.45 7.65
N VAL A 43 3.78 -6.64 8.26
CA VAL A 43 5.05 -6.22 7.66
C VAL A 43 5.33 -7.01 6.39
N GLU A 44 5.20 -8.33 6.44
CA GLU A 44 5.38 -9.22 5.28
C GLU A 44 4.40 -8.88 4.15
N GLN A 45 3.12 -8.66 4.47
CA GLN A 45 2.11 -8.29 3.49
C GLN A 45 2.47 -6.96 2.82
N ASN A 46 2.92 -5.97 3.59
CA ASN A 46 3.38 -4.68 3.06
C ASN A 46 4.61 -4.80 2.17
N GLU A 47 5.53 -5.72 2.46
CA GLU A 47 6.66 -6.00 1.57
C GLU A 47 6.21 -6.63 0.26
N LEU A 48 5.27 -7.57 0.31
CA LEU A 48 4.68 -8.17 -0.89
C LEU A 48 3.96 -7.13 -1.74
N ILE A 49 3.15 -6.26 -1.14
CA ILE A 49 2.49 -5.15 -1.83
C ILE A 49 3.52 -4.26 -2.55
N LYS A 50 4.63 -3.89 -1.89
CA LYS A 50 5.69 -3.09 -2.51
C LYS A 50 6.34 -3.81 -3.70
N LYS A 51 6.58 -5.12 -3.57
CA LYS A 51 7.16 -5.95 -4.65
C LYS A 51 6.21 -6.02 -5.85
N ILE A 52 4.93 -6.32 -5.62
CA ILE A 52 3.86 -6.35 -6.64
C ILE A 52 3.80 -5.00 -7.37
N ASN A 53 3.71 -3.89 -6.62
CA ASN A 53 3.60 -2.56 -7.22
C ASN A 53 4.87 -2.13 -7.98
N THR A 54 6.03 -2.71 -7.66
CA THR A 54 7.28 -2.44 -8.37
C THR A 54 7.39 -3.23 -9.66
N GLU A 55 6.99 -4.50 -9.62
CA GLU A 55 6.98 -5.39 -10.79
C GLU A 55 5.99 -4.90 -11.85
N TRP A 56 4.77 -4.55 -11.43
CA TRP A 56 3.66 -4.18 -12.31
C TRP A 56 3.56 -2.68 -12.59
N LYS A 57 4.70 -1.99 -12.61
CA LYS A 57 4.73 -0.60 -13.08
C LYS A 57 4.38 -0.55 -14.56
N CYS A 58 3.35 0.22 -14.87
CA CYS A 58 2.86 0.39 -16.21
C CYS A 58 3.91 1.11 -17.07
N GLN A 59 4.33 0.49 -18.17
CA GLN A 59 5.31 1.10 -19.10
C GLN A 59 4.65 1.84 -20.26
N ASP A 60 3.34 1.66 -20.43
CA ASP A 60 2.57 2.33 -21.48
C ASP A 60 2.29 3.79 -21.09
N ARG A 61 2.78 4.71 -21.94
CA ARG A 61 2.61 6.16 -21.76
C ARG A 61 1.17 6.63 -21.98
N THR A 62 0.36 5.83 -22.65
CA THR A 62 -1.06 6.10 -22.91
C THR A 62 -1.96 5.54 -21.80
N CYS A 63 -1.42 4.68 -20.93
CA CYS A 63 -2.18 4.16 -19.80
C CYS A 63 -2.34 5.24 -18.73
N ARG A 64 -3.56 5.39 -18.22
CA ARG A 64 -3.90 6.34 -17.15
C ARG A 64 -3.33 5.94 -15.79
N HIS A 65 -3.02 4.66 -15.60
CA HIS A 65 -2.65 4.09 -14.30
C HIS A 65 -1.15 3.82 -14.23
N PHE A 66 -0.53 4.18 -13.10
CA PHE A 66 0.91 3.97 -12.87
C PHE A 66 1.27 2.51 -12.58
N VAL A 67 0.36 1.77 -11.97
CA VAL A 67 0.51 0.34 -11.67
C VAL A 67 -0.65 -0.37 -12.33
N CYS A 68 -0.32 -1.28 -13.22
CA CYS A 68 -1.27 -1.97 -14.08
C CYS A 68 -0.70 -3.33 -14.45
N PHE A 69 -1.55 -4.34 -14.64
CA PHE A 69 -1.13 -5.57 -15.31
C PHE A 69 -1.96 -5.76 -16.59
N PRO A 70 -1.39 -6.38 -17.63
CA PRO A 70 -2.07 -6.62 -18.88
C PRO A 70 -3.03 -7.81 -18.75
N ASP A 71 -4.27 -7.60 -19.14
CA ASP A 71 -5.23 -8.67 -19.34
C ASP A 71 -4.90 -9.41 -20.63
N HIS A 72 -4.61 -10.72 -20.53
CA HIS A 72 -4.16 -11.53 -21.66
C HIS A 72 -5.23 -11.73 -22.74
N VAL A 73 -6.52 -11.58 -22.40
CA VAL A 73 -7.64 -11.84 -23.32
C VAL A 73 -7.95 -10.60 -24.15
N THR A 74 -8.05 -9.44 -23.52
CA THR A 74 -8.45 -8.18 -24.15
C THR A 74 -7.26 -7.32 -24.57
N GLY A 75 -6.07 -7.61 -24.06
CA GLY A 75 -4.87 -6.77 -24.22
C GLY A 75 -4.97 -5.43 -23.51
N LYS A 76 -5.98 -5.24 -22.65
CA LYS A 76 -6.20 -4.00 -21.90
C LYS A 76 -5.55 -4.08 -20.53
N HIS A 77 -5.34 -2.92 -19.92
CA HIS A 77 -4.67 -2.84 -18.63
C HIS A 77 -5.69 -2.81 -17.49
N VAL A 78 -5.51 -3.69 -16.52
CA VAL A 78 -6.27 -3.69 -15.26
C VAL A 78 -5.49 -2.87 -14.24
N SER A 79 -6.16 -1.90 -13.60
CA SER A 79 -5.52 -1.03 -12.62
C SER A 79 -5.27 -1.76 -11.30
N VAL A 80 -4.03 -1.77 -10.83
CA VAL A 80 -3.70 -2.36 -9.53
C VAL A 80 -3.92 -1.31 -8.45
N THR A 81 -5.07 -1.35 -7.78
CA THR A 81 -5.33 -0.51 -6.60
C THR A 81 -4.75 -1.13 -5.33
N HIS A 82 -4.74 -0.38 -4.23
CA HIS A 82 -4.29 -0.90 -2.93
C HIS A 82 -5.04 -2.19 -2.53
N PHE A 83 -6.34 -2.25 -2.81
CA PHE A 83 -7.16 -3.43 -2.54
C PHE A 83 -6.69 -4.65 -3.37
N HIS A 84 -6.40 -4.45 -4.66
CA HIS A 84 -5.85 -5.53 -5.51
C HIS A 84 -4.52 -6.04 -4.96
N SER A 85 -3.58 -5.13 -4.64
CA SER A 85 -2.27 -5.52 -4.13
C SER A 85 -2.35 -6.23 -2.77
N ALA A 86 -3.29 -5.84 -1.90
CA ALA A 86 -3.49 -6.46 -0.59
C ALA A 86 -4.09 -7.86 -0.72
N THR A 87 -5.12 -8.04 -1.57
CA THR A 87 -5.71 -9.34 -1.88
C THR A 87 -4.68 -10.28 -2.50
N TRP A 88 -3.85 -9.77 -3.42
CA TRP A 88 -2.78 -10.54 -4.03
C TRP A 88 -1.70 -10.95 -3.02
N ALA A 89 -1.23 -10.01 -2.19
CA ALA A 89 -0.26 -10.32 -1.13
C ALA A 89 -0.79 -11.38 -0.16
N ALA A 90 -2.05 -11.28 0.25
CA ALA A 90 -2.70 -12.29 1.09
C ALA A 90 -2.79 -13.65 0.39
N ALA A 91 -3.07 -13.67 -0.91
CA ALA A 91 -3.11 -14.91 -1.69
C ALA A 91 -1.73 -15.59 -1.82
N ILE A 92 -0.65 -14.80 -1.93
CA ILE A 92 0.72 -15.32 -1.89
C ILE A 92 1.04 -15.91 -0.51
N GLN A 93 0.71 -15.20 0.58
CA GLN A 93 0.92 -15.69 1.95
C GLN A 93 0.12 -16.97 2.24
N GLY A 94 -1.11 -17.04 1.71
CA GLY A 94 -1.97 -18.22 1.79
C GLY A 94 -1.55 -19.37 0.89
N GLN A 95 -0.48 -19.22 0.09
CA GLN A 95 0.01 -20.22 -0.86
C GLN A 95 -1.08 -20.73 -1.81
N ASN A 96 -1.94 -19.82 -2.27
CA ASN A 96 -3.03 -20.14 -3.18
C ASN A 96 -2.50 -20.62 -4.55
N ILE A 97 -3.30 -21.43 -5.21
CA ILE A 97 -3.04 -21.97 -6.54
C ILE A 97 -4.23 -21.58 -7.43
N ASN A 98 -3.94 -21.04 -8.61
CA ASN A 98 -4.95 -20.69 -9.60
C ASN A 98 -5.62 -21.95 -10.19
N GLU A 99 -6.73 -21.78 -10.90
CA GLU A 99 -7.46 -22.88 -11.53
C GLU A 99 -6.59 -23.69 -12.51
N ASP A 100 -5.63 -23.04 -13.18
CA ASP A 100 -4.65 -23.66 -14.08
C ASP A 100 -3.54 -24.45 -13.38
N GLY A 101 -3.55 -24.51 -12.04
CA GLY A 101 -2.55 -25.21 -11.23
C GLY A 101 -1.25 -24.41 -10.99
N THR A 102 -1.18 -23.16 -11.45
CA THR A 102 -0.04 -22.28 -11.19
C THR A 102 -0.13 -21.64 -9.81
N PRO A 103 0.96 -21.60 -9.02
CA PRO A 103 0.96 -20.90 -7.73
C PRO A 103 0.78 -19.40 -7.92
N VAL A 104 0.06 -18.75 -7.00
CA VAL A 104 0.00 -17.30 -6.93
C VAL A 104 1.34 -16.77 -6.43
N ASP A 105 1.98 -15.91 -7.21
CA ASP A 105 3.27 -15.31 -6.89
C ASP A 105 3.31 -13.84 -7.34
N ILE A 106 4.44 -13.15 -7.21
CA ILE A 106 4.56 -11.72 -7.57
C ILE A 106 4.25 -11.48 -9.06
N LYS A 107 4.48 -12.48 -9.91
CA LYS A 107 4.28 -12.41 -11.37
C LYS A 107 2.98 -13.03 -11.86
N THR A 108 2.27 -13.75 -11.00
CA THR A 108 1.02 -14.41 -11.37
C THR A 108 -0.07 -13.95 -10.42
N ALA A 109 -1.00 -13.17 -10.97
CA ALA A 109 -2.14 -12.68 -10.21
C ALA A 109 -3.04 -13.84 -9.75
N PRO A 110 -3.80 -13.66 -8.65
CA PRO A 110 -4.86 -14.59 -8.28
C PRO A 110 -5.94 -14.63 -9.37
N ASP A 111 -6.44 -15.82 -9.68
CA ASP A 111 -7.62 -16.01 -10.50
C ASP A 111 -8.88 -15.62 -9.70
N ASP A 112 -9.19 -14.33 -9.70
CA ASP A 112 -10.38 -13.75 -9.08
C ASP A 112 -10.93 -12.67 -10.01
N LYS A 113 -12.24 -12.48 -10.00
CA LYS A 113 -12.94 -11.46 -10.80
C LYS A 113 -12.49 -10.04 -10.51
N LEU A 114 -11.82 -9.86 -9.37
CA LEU A 114 -11.15 -8.61 -9.03
C LEU A 114 -10.04 -8.26 -10.04
N PHE A 115 -9.42 -9.26 -10.66
CA PHE A 115 -8.32 -9.11 -11.62
C PHE A 115 -8.80 -9.17 -13.07
N ASP A 116 -10.10 -9.36 -13.32
CA ASP A 116 -10.66 -9.30 -14.67
C ASP A 116 -10.73 -7.85 -15.17
N TYR A 117 -10.47 -7.65 -16.46
CA TYR A 117 -10.74 -6.36 -17.08
C TYR A 117 -12.24 -6.06 -17.07
N GLN A 118 -12.64 -5.05 -16.30
CA GLN A 118 -13.98 -4.51 -16.33
C GLN A 118 -14.09 -3.46 -17.44
N ALA A 119 -14.87 -3.77 -18.47
CA ALA A 119 -15.17 -2.80 -19.52
C ALA A 119 -15.94 -1.61 -18.93
N PRO A 120 -15.57 -0.36 -19.29
CA PRO A 120 -16.33 0.81 -18.86
C PRO A 120 -17.76 0.68 -19.35
N ASP A 121 -18.72 0.98 -18.47
CA ASP A 121 -20.13 0.87 -18.82
C ASP A 121 -20.60 2.10 -19.62
N ALA A 122 -21.86 2.07 -20.08
CA ALA A 122 -22.41 3.17 -20.88
C ALA A 122 -22.45 4.51 -20.12
N ALA A 123 -22.52 4.48 -18.79
CA ALA A 123 -22.49 5.68 -17.96
C ALA A 123 -21.07 6.25 -17.85
N ASP A 124 -20.05 5.40 -17.71
CA ASP A 124 -18.64 5.80 -17.77
C ASP A 124 -18.29 6.44 -19.11
N ILE A 125 -18.78 5.84 -20.22
CA ILE A 125 -18.57 6.37 -21.57
C ILE A 125 -19.27 7.73 -21.74
N ALA A 126 -20.50 7.87 -21.22
CA ALA A 126 -21.25 9.13 -21.29
C ALA A 126 -20.55 10.26 -20.51
N LEU A 127 -19.99 9.96 -19.34
CA LEU A 127 -19.24 10.91 -18.52
C LEU A 127 -17.97 11.40 -19.23
N ILE A 128 -17.21 10.48 -19.82
CA ILE A 128 -16.00 10.85 -20.61
C ILE A 128 -16.39 11.75 -21.79
N ARG A 129 -17.50 11.46 -22.46
CA ARG A 129 -17.98 12.25 -23.60
C ARG A 129 -18.43 13.65 -23.20
N SER A 130 -19.08 13.82 -22.04
CA SER A 130 -19.50 15.14 -21.56
C SER A 130 -18.31 16.00 -21.12
N GLU A 131 -17.24 15.39 -20.59
CA GLU A 131 -16.03 16.12 -20.18
C GLU A 131 -15.25 16.65 -21.39
N LEU A 132 -15.23 15.92 -22.51
CA LEU A 132 -14.61 16.37 -23.76
C LEU A 132 -15.41 17.49 -24.46
N SER A 133 -16.74 17.45 -24.39
CA SER A 133 -17.62 18.48 -24.96
C SER A 133 -17.55 19.83 -24.23
N ALA A 134 -16.95 19.89 -23.04
CA ALA A 134 -16.83 21.11 -22.25
C ALA A 134 -15.64 22.01 -22.67
N TRP A 135 -14.82 21.55 -23.60
CA TRP A 135 -13.64 22.26 -24.11
C TRP A 135 -13.77 22.71 -25.58
N GLU A 136 -14.95 22.58 -26.19
CA GLU A 136 -15.28 23.06 -27.54
C GLU A 136 -16.09 24.37 -27.54
#